data_AF-A0A832JAJ3-F1
#
_entry.id   AF-A0A832JAJ3-F1
#
_cell.length_a   1.000
_cell.length_b   1.000
_cell.length_c   1.000
_cell.angle_alpha   90.00
_cell.angle_beta   90.00
_cell.angle_gamma   90.00
#
_symmetry.space_group_name_H-M   'P 1'
#
loop_
_entity.id
_entity.type
_entity.pdbx_description
1 polymer ?
#
loop_
_entity_poly.entity_id
_entity_poly.type
_entity_poly.pdbx_seq_one_letter_code
_entity_poly.pdbx_strand_id
1 'polypeptide(L)'
;MRVLLWALAGAAMWGIGPIFDRWALRNASPLLATLLRVGTAGIGASLVLLMGWGQWGEALRKLPASTWGFLAASGLFGSILGPLAYFFALREGETSQVVPLASSSPIFTALLAMLLLHESISLARWMGILLIVVGIALVQR
;
A
#
# COMPACT_ATOMS: atom_id res chain seq x y z
N MET A 1 -18.65 -2.01 12.35
CA MET A 1 -18.19 -0.62 12.57
C MET A 1 -16.67 -0.49 12.69
N ARG A 2 -15.98 -1.21 13.59
CA ARG A 2 -14.52 -1.06 13.82
C ARG A 2 -13.65 -1.24 12.56
N VAL A 3 -13.96 -2.23 11.70
CA VAL A 3 -13.22 -2.48 10.45
C VAL A 3 -13.26 -1.27 9.52
N LEU A 4 -14.45 -0.67 9.34
CA LEU A 4 -14.63 0.50 8.49
C LEU A 4 -13.82 1.69 9.01
N LEU A 5 -13.79 1.90 10.33
CA LEU A 5 -13.00 2.97 10.94
C LEU A 5 -11.50 2.82 10.66
N TRP A 6 -10.95 1.61 10.83
CA TRP A 6 -9.53 1.37 10.54
C TRP A 6 -9.20 1.51 9.06
N ALA A 7 -10.07 1.03 8.18
CA ALA A 7 -9.90 1.18 6.74
C ALA A 7 -9.96 2.64 6.30
N LEU A 8 -10.90 3.43 6.82
CA LEU A 8 -11.02 4.87 6.52
C LEU A 8 -9.84 5.67 7.06
N ALA A 9 -9.37 5.36 8.27
CA ALA A 9 -8.16 5.98 8.83
C ALA A 9 -6.94 5.67 7.94
N GLY A 10 -6.77 4.42 7.51
CA GLY A 10 -5.72 4.02 6.58
C GLY A 10 -5.82 4.74 5.23
N ALA A 11 -7.03 4.84 4.66
CA ALA A 11 -7.29 5.56 3.42
C ALA A 11 -6.96 7.05 3.54
N ALA A 12 -7.30 7.70 4.65
CA ALA A 12 -6.94 9.09 4.90
C ALA A 12 -5.42 9.30 4.91
N MET A 13 -4.67 8.42 5.57
CA MET A 13 -3.20 8.49 5.57
C MET A 13 -2.62 8.28 4.16
N TRP A 14 -3.19 7.34 3.39
CA TRP A 14 -2.81 7.11 2.00
C TRP A 14 -3.20 8.25 1.06
N GLY A 15 -4.20 9.08 1.39
CA GLY A 15 -4.55 10.28 0.64
C GLY A 15 -3.63 11.47 0.93
N ILE A 16 -3.12 11.58 2.16
CA ILE A 16 -2.22 12.67 2.58
C ILE A 16 -0.79 12.44 2.05
N GLY A 17 -0.28 11.20 2.14
CA GLY A 17 1.09 10.84 1.75
C GLY A 17 1.54 11.33 0.36
N PRO A 18 0.74 11.14 -0.71
CA PRO A 18 1.05 11.58 -2.06
C PRO A 18 1.44 13.06 -2.21
N ILE A 19 0.94 13.94 -1.35
CA ILE A 19 1.30 15.37 -1.37
C ILE A 19 2.77 15.56 -0.97
N PHE A 20 3.19 14.87 0.10
CA PHE A 20 4.59 14.87 0.53
C PHE A 20 5.49 14.16 -0.46
N ASP A 21 5.03 13.04 -1.03
CA ASP A 21 5.78 12.32 -2.07
C ASP A 21 6.04 13.21 -3.28
N ARG A 22 5.02 13.96 -3.74
CA ARG A 22 5.15 14.91 -4.85
C ARG A 22 6.17 16.01 -4.55
N TRP A 23 6.19 16.54 -3.32
CA TRP A 23 7.18 17.53 -2.93
C TRP A 23 8.59 16.94 -2.84
N ALA A 24 8.75 15.72 -2.33
CA ALA A 24 10.04 15.03 -2.26
C ALA A 24 10.63 14.80 -3.66
N LEU A 25 9.80 14.40 -4.63
CA LEU A 25 10.22 14.13 -6.01
C LEU A 25 10.65 15.36 -6.81
N ARG A 26 10.48 16.59 -6.28
CA ARG A 26 11.04 17.80 -6.89
C ARG A 26 12.56 17.81 -6.86
N ASN A 27 13.15 17.23 -5.82
CA ASN A 27 14.59 17.28 -5.56
C ASN A 27 15.25 15.90 -5.49
N ALA A 28 14.45 14.82 -5.40
CA ALA A 28 14.94 13.45 -5.33
C ALA A 28 14.55 12.64 -6.58
N SER A 29 15.42 11.73 -7.01
CA SER A 29 15.04 10.72 -8.00
C SER A 29 14.01 9.74 -7.39
N PRO A 30 13.15 9.10 -8.20
CA PRO A 30 12.16 8.13 -7.70
C PRO A 30 12.79 7.04 -6.85
N LEU A 31 13.93 6.49 -7.30
CA LEU A 31 14.66 5.47 -6.55
C LEU A 31 15.12 5.98 -5.18
N LEU A 32 15.75 7.17 -5.12
CA LEU A 32 16.22 7.74 -3.87
C LEU A 32 15.05 8.06 -2.93
N ALA A 33 13.96 8.60 -3.46
CA ALA A 33 12.75 8.88 -2.69
C ALA A 33 12.15 7.59 -2.10
N THR A 34 12.07 6.50 -2.87
CA THR A 34 11.60 5.20 -2.37
C THR A 34 12.50 4.66 -1.27
N LEU A 35 13.82 4.68 -1.47
CA LEU A 35 14.78 4.22 -0.46
C LEU A 35 14.67 5.02 0.83
N LEU A 36 14.60 6.35 0.75
CA LEU A 36 14.45 7.21 1.92
C LEU A 36 13.10 6.98 2.61
N ARG A 37 12.00 6.81 1.86
CA ARG A 37 10.69 6.48 2.42
C ARG A 37 10.74 5.17 3.22
N VAL A 38 11.30 4.10 2.64
CA VAL A 38 11.46 2.82 3.33
C VAL A 38 12.37 2.95 4.56
N GLY A 39 13.47 3.70 4.45
CA GLY A 39 14.38 3.98 5.55
C GLY A 39 13.68 4.70 6.71
N THR A 40 12.96 5.79 6.43
CA THR A 40 12.19 6.52 7.46
C THR A 40 11.11 5.67 8.10
N ALA A 41 10.41 4.85 7.32
CA ALA A 41 9.43 3.89 7.85
C ALA A 41 10.09 2.83 8.72
N GLY A 42 11.25 2.32 8.34
CA GLY A 42 12.04 1.36 9.12
C GLY A 42 12.53 1.95 10.44
N ILE A 43 13.00 3.19 10.44
CA ILE A 43 13.38 3.91 11.68
C ILE A 43 12.16 4.08 12.57
N GLY A 44 11.03 4.56 12.04
CA GLY A 44 9.78 4.70 12.79
C GLY A 44 9.30 3.38 13.38
N ALA A 45 9.33 2.31 12.60
CA ALA A 45 9.01 0.96 13.07
C ALA A 45 9.96 0.50 14.18
N SER A 46 11.26 0.78 14.05
CA SER A 46 12.26 0.42 15.06
C SER A 46 12.02 1.16 16.39
N LEU A 47 11.64 2.43 16.35
CA LEU A 47 11.26 3.19 17.54
C LEU A 47 10.03 2.59 18.24
N VAL A 48 9.03 2.14 17.46
CA VAL A 48 7.85 1.45 18.01
C VAL A 48 8.23 0.10 18.64
N LEU A 49 9.18 -0.63 18.04
CA LEU A 49 9.67 -1.89 18.59
C LEU A 49 10.37 -1.70 19.96
N LEU A 50 11.10 -0.60 20.15
CA LEU A 50 11.74 -0.26 21.43
C LEU A 50 10.70 -0.07 22.56
N MET A 51 9.48 0.37 22.25
CA MET A 51 8.42 0.59 23.24
C MET A 51 7.78 -0.69 23.79
N GLY A 52 8.07 -1.88 23.21
CA GLY A 52 7.45 -3.14 23.63
C GLY A 52 8.42 -4.32 23.71
N TRP A 53 9.71 -4.06 23.92
CA TRP A 53 10.81 -5.02 23.80
C TRP A 53 10.56 -6.39 24.49
N GLY A 54 9.84 -6.44 25.61
CA GLY A 54 9.54 -7.68 26.34
C GLY A 54 8.44 -8.58 25.74
N GLN A 55 7.44 -8.01 25.06
CA GLN A 55 6.29 -8.75 24.52
C GLN A 55 6.52 -9.24 23.08
N TRP A 56 7.37 -8.54 22.32
CA TRP A 56 7.60 -8.86 20.91
C TRP A 56 8.53 -10.07 20.70
N GLY A 57 9.50 -10.30 21.58
CA GLY A 57 10.43 -11.44 21.45
C GLY A 57 9.71 -12.79 21.50
N GLU A 58 8.70 -12.91 22.37
CA GLU A 58 7.86 -14.11 22.44
C GLU A 58 6.91 -14.21 21.24
N ALA A 59 6.33 -13.09 20.79
CA ALA A 59 5.47 -13.05 19.61
C ALA A 59 6.22 -13.47 18.33
N LEU A 60 7.45 -12.98 18.12
CA LEU A 60 8.28 -13.33 16.98
C LEU A 60 8.67 -14.81 16.98
N ARG A 61 8.96 -15.38 18.14
CA ARG A 61 9.29 -16.80 18.29
C ARG A 61 8.09 -17.72 18.00
N LYS A 62 6.87 -17.25 18.23
CA LYS A 62 5.63 -17.99 17.93
C LYS A 62 5.23 -17.93 16.45
N LEU A 63 5.89 -17.11 15.63
CA LEU A 63 5.53 -17.00 14.21
C LEU A 63 5.99 -18.23 13.42
N PRO A 64 5.10 -18.83 12.60
CA PRO A 64 5.47 -19.85 11.64
C PRO A 64 6.55 -19.37 10.66
N ALA A 65 7.44 -20.27 10.23
CA ALA A 65 8.47 -19.96 9.24
C ALA A 65 7.89 -19.46 7.91
N SER A 66 6.74 -19.99 7.50
CA SER A 66 6.03 -19.56 6.29
C SER A 66 5.58 -18.10 6.34
N THR A 67 5.25 -17.59 7.52
CA THR A 67 4.83 -16.19 7.72
C THR A 67 5.94 -15.22 7.34
N TRP A 68 7.20 -15.56 7.59
CA TRP A 68 8.34 -14.73 7.18
C TRP A 68 8.42 -14.58 5.66
N GLY A 69 8.14 -15.66 4.91
CA GLY A 69 8.07 -15.60 3.45
C GLY A 69 6.97 -14.66 2.95
N PHE A 70 5.76 -14.76 3.53
CA PHE A 70 4.66 -13.87 3.18
C PHE A 70 4.92 -12.41 3.56
N LEU A 71 5.54 -12.16 4.72
CA LEU A 71 5.95 -10.81 5.13
C LEU A 71 7.04 -10.23 4.25
N ALA A 72 8.03 -11.04 3.85
CA ALA A 72 9.08 -10.61 2.92
C ALA A 72 8.50 -10.25 1.55
N ALA A 73 7.60 -11.08 1.01
CA ALA A 73 6.89 -10.77 -0.23
C ALA A 73 6.05 -9.50 -0.10
N SER A 74 5.29 -9.35 0.99
CA SER A 74 4.50 -8.16 1.28
C SER A 74 5.36 -6.89 1.36
N GLY A 75 6.50 -6.94 2.04
CA GLY A 75 7.46 -5.82 2.10
C GLY A 75 8.06 -5.50 0.72
N LEU A 76 8.43 -6.52 -0.05
CA LEU A 76 8.99 -6.34 -1.39
C LEU A 76 7.98 -5.65 -2.33
N PHE A 77 6.74 -6.14 -2.39
CA PHE A 77 5.73 -5.55 -3.28
C PHE A 77 5.17 -4.23 -2.72
N GLY A 78 4.81 -4.20 -1.45
CA GLY A 78 4.09 -3.07 -0.82
C GLY A 78 4.98 -1.91 -0.38
N SER A 79 6.26 -2.16 -0.07
CA SER A 79 7.17 -1.11 0.42
C SER A 79 8.28 -0.75 -0.57
N ILE A 80 8.64 -1.65 -1.49
CA ILE A 80 9.73 -1.40 -2.45
C ILE A 80 9.17 -1.23 -3.87
N LEU A 81 8.71 -2.30 -4.51
CA LEU A 81 8.39 -2.30 -5.94
C LEU A 81 7.17 -1.44 -6.27
N GLY A 82 6.09 -1.56 -5.50
CA GLY A 82 4.87 -0.76 -5.67
C GLY A 82 5.14 0.74 -5.52
N PRO A 83 5.70 1.19 -4.38
CA PRO A 83 6.08 2.59 -4.20
C PRO A 83 7.10 3.10 -5.23
N LEU A 84 8.04 2.27 -5.69
CA LEU A 84 8.98 2.64 -6.74
C LEU A 84 8.26 2.96 -8.06
N ALA A 85 7.41 2.04 -8.53
CA ALA A 85 6.61 2.25 -9.74
C ALA A 85 5.67 3.47 -9.58
N TYR A 86 5.04 3.61 -8.41
CA TYR A 86 4.20 4.75 -8.08
C TYR A 86 4.98 6.07 -8.10
N PHE A 87 6.22 6.12 -7.62
CA PHE A 87 7.05 7.32 -7.64
C PHE A 87 7.55 7.68 -9.04
N PHE A 88 7.83 6.68 -9.89
CA PHE A 88 8.08 6.95 -11.31
C PHE A 88 6.86 7.59 -11.96
N ALA A 89 5.67 7.01 -11.77
CA ALA A 89 4.43 7.59 -12.28
C ALA A 89 4.16 9.00 -11.73
N LEU A 90 4.36 9.22 -10.42
CA LEU A 90 4.10 10.50 -9.76
C LEU A 90 5.09 11.60 -10.17
N ARG A 91 6.30 11.23 -10.60
CA ARG A 91 7.30 12.17 -11.11
C ARG A 91 6.90 12.74 -12.47
N GLU A 92 6.29 11.92 -13.32
CA GLU A 92 5.94 12.27 -14.70
C GLU A 92 4.50 12.76 -14.83
N GLY A 93 3.58 12.23 -14.03
CA GLY A 93 2.14 12.55 -14.08
C GLY A 93 1.68 13.53 -13.01
N GLU A 94 0.42 13.94 -13.09
CA GLU A 94 -0.23 14.76 -12.06
C GLU A 94 -0.69 13.91 -10.88
N THR A 95 -0.55 14.43 -9.65
CA THR A 95 -0.98 13.70 -8.45
C THR A 95 -2.48 13.37 -8.50
N SER A 96 -3.29 14.27 -9.06
CA SER A 96 -4.73 14.10 -9.32
C SER A 96 -5.07 12.94 -10.25
N GLN A 97 -4.14 12.52 -11.12
CA GLN A 97 -4.34 11.40 -12.05
C GLN A 97 -3.73 10.10 -11.52
N VAL A 98 -2.51 10.19 -10.99
CA VAL A 98 -1.73 9.01 -10.53
C VAL A 98 -2.37 8.38 -9.29
N VAL A 99 -2.84 9.17 -8.33
CA VAL A 99 -3.42 8.64 -7.07
C VAL A 99 -4.72 7.87 -7.31
N PRO A 100 -5.70 8.37 -8.09
CA PRO A 100 -6.87 7.57 -8.46
C PRO A 100 -6.51 6.32 -9.25
N LEU A 101 -5.57 6.41 -10.21
CA LEU A 101 -5.15 5.24 -10.97
C LEU A 101 -4.54 4.16 -10.07
N ALA A 102 -3.71 4.54 -9.10
CA ALA A 102 -3.14 3.62 -8.10
C ALA A 102 -4.22 2.99 -7.20
N SER A 103 -5.37 3.66 -7.06
CA SER A 103 -6.54 3.15 -6.32
C SER A 103 -7.33 2.08 -7.08
N SER A 104 -6.90 1.70 -8.29
CA SER A 104 -7.42 0.54 -9.04
C SER A 104 -6.93 -0.83 -8.49
N SER A 105 -6.11 -0.83 -7.44
CA SER A 105 -5.62 -2.05 -6.77
C SER A 105 -6.70 -3.09 -6.39
N PRO A 106 -7.97 -2.74 -6.09
CA PRO A 106 -8.99 -3.74 -5.81
C PRO A 106 -9.24 -4.74 -6.95
N ILE A 107 -8.99 -4.36 -8.21
CA ILE A 107 -9.09 -5.28 -9.36
C ILE A 107 -8.10 -6.43 -9.19
N PHE A 108 -6.83 -6.08 -8.95
CA PHE A 108 -5.75 -7.04 -8.79
C PHE A 108 -5.93 -7.88 -7.53
N THR A 109 -6.31 -7.25 -6.42
CA THR A 109 -6.60 -7.96 -5.16
C THR A 109 -7.72 -8.97 -5.34
N ALA A 110 -8.80 -8.62 -6.03
CA ALA A 110 -9.91 -9.53 -6.29
C ALA A 110 -9.47 -10.74 -7.12
N LEU A 111 -8.75 -10.51 -8.22
CA LEU A 111 -8.23 -11.58 -9.08
C LEU A 111 -7.28 -12.50 -8.32
N LEU A 112 -6.32 -11.94 -7.58
CA LEU A 112 -5.35 -12.72 -6.81
C LEU A 112 -6.01 -13.45 -5.63
N ALA A 113 -7.03 -12.88 -4.99
CA ALA A 113 -7.78 -13.54 -3.93
C ALA A 113 -8.53 -14.77 -4.47
N MET A 114 -9.12 -14.71 -5.67
CA MET A 114 -9.72 -15.89 -6.30
C MET A 114 -8.67 -16.95 -6.64
N LEU A 115 -7.52 -16.54 -7.20
CA LEU A 115 -6.50 -17.47 -7.70
C LEU A 115 -5.66 -18.11 -6.59
N LEU A 116 -5.25 -17.33 -5.59
CA LEU A 116 -4.29 -17.76 -4.57
C LEU A 116 -4.98 -18.14 -3.26
N LEU A 117 -6.02 -17.39 -2.87
CA LEU A 117 -6.76 -17.64 -1.63
C LEU A 117 -8.01 -18.49 -1.86
N HIS A 118 -8.34 -18.81 -3.12
CA HIS A 118 -9.51 -19.59 -3.51
C HIS A 118 -10.83 -18.97 -3.01
N GLU A 119 -10.87 -17.64 -2.85
CA GLU A 119 -12.08 -16.92 -2.44
C GLU A 119 -13.10 -16.88 -3.59
N SER A 120 -14.38 -17.06 -3.26
CA SER A 120 -15.46 -16.77 -4.20
C SER A 120 -15.86 -15.29 -4.10
N ILE A 121 -15.82 -14.59 -5.23
CA ILE A 121 -16.17 -13.17 -5.30
C ILE A 121 -17.59 -13.04 -5.84
N SER A 122 -18.47 -12.44 -5.03
CA SER A 122 -19.87 -12.22 -5.41
C SER A 122 -19.98 -11.24 -6.58
N LEU A 123 -21.06 -11.37 -7.36
CA LEU A 123 -21.38 -10.44 -8.45
C LEU A 123 -21.47 -8.99 -7.96
N ALA A 124 -22.01 -8.77 -6.76
CA ALA A 124 -22.09 -7.44 -6.16
C ALA A 124 -20.69 -6.82 -5.91
N ARG A 125 -19.71 -7.63 -5.46
CA ARG A 125 -18.33 -7.16 -5.28
C ARG A 125 -17.68 -6.82 -6.62
N TRP A 126 -17.92 -7.61 -7.67
CA TRP A 126 -17.48 -7.29 -9.03
C TRP A 126 -18.08 -6.00 -9.57
N MET A 127 -19.38 -5.77 -9.36
CA MET A 127 -20.01 -4.50 -9.71
C MET A 127 -19.39 -3.31 -8.97
N GLY A 128 -19.08 -3.48 -7.68
CA GLY A 128 -18.39 -2.45 -6.90
C GLY A 128 -17.01 -2.12 -7.47
N ILE A 129 -16.22 -3.14 -7.85
CA ILE A 129 -14.93 -2.95 -8.51
C ILE A 129 -15.10 -2.20 -9.85
N LEU A 130 -16.09 -2.58 -10.65
CA LEU A 130 -16.37 -1.90 -11.92
C LEU A 130 -16.72 -0.42 -11.71
N LEU A 131 -17.53 -0.11 -10.69
CA LEU A 131 -17.86 1.27 -10.33
C LEU A 131 -16.63 2.07 -9.90
N ILE A 132 -15.69 1.45 -9.17
CA ILE A 132 -14.40 2.07 -8.83
C ILE A 132 -13.63 2.41 -10.11
N VAL A 133 -13.53 1.47 -11.05
CA VAL A 133 -12.81 1.68 -12.32
C VAL A 133 -13.43 2.79 -13.15
N VAL A 134 -14.76 2.80 -13.28
CA VAL A 134 -15.49 3.87 -13.98
C VAL A 134 -15.26 5.21 -13.29
N GLY A 135 -15.33 5.25 -11.96
CA GLY A 135 -15.03 6.46 -11.18
C GLY A 135 -13.62 6.99 -11.43
N ILE A 136 -12.61 6.11 -11.43
CA ILE A 136 -11.22 6.48 -11.75
C ILE A 136 -11.12 7.04 -13.18
N ALA A 137 -11.74 6.39 -14.16
CA ALA A 137 -11.73 6.85 -15.55
C ALA A 137 -12.40 8.22 -15.74
N LEU A 138 -13.43 8.53 -14.94
CA LEU A 138 -14.08 9.84 -14.94
C LEU A 138 -13.21 10.94 -14.33
N VAL A 139 -12.44 10.63 -13.27
CA VAL A 139 -11.52 11.58 -12.63
C VAL A 139 -10.32 11.92 -13.52
N GLN A 140 -9.97 11.04 -14.46
CA GLN A 140 -8.86 11.23 -15.38
C GLN A 140 -9.19 12.11 -16.61
N ARG A 141 -10.46 12.42 -16.84
CA ARG A 141 -10.92 13.28 -17.94
C ARG A 141 -11.08 14.72 -17.48
#